data_AF-A0A6N8HRA8-F1
#
_entry.id   AF-A0A6N8HRA8-F1
#
_cell.length_a   1.000
_cell.length_b   1.000
_cell.length_c   1.000
_cell.angle_alpha   90.00
_cell.angle_beta   90.00
_cell.angle_gamma   90.00
#
_symmetry.space_group_name_H-M   'P 1'
#
loop_
_entity.id
_entity.type
_entity.pdbx_description
1 polymer ?
#
loop_
_entity_poly.entity_id
_entity_poly.type
_entity_poly.pdbx_seq_one_letter_code
_entity_poly.pdbx_strand_id
1 'polypeptide(L)'
;MIWPEHKERLETFESAVKQLRLTPPKLIEGDGVALLSEIAKDIPKDTTICIFYTHVANQMPSEVKRELMSKVNEIGTKRDVFHIYNNMDDQKLHVDSIINGAARTNTVGETDGHARWFDWNLPENVRM
;
A
#
# COMPACT_ATOMS: atom_id res chain seq x y z
N MET A 1 -4.88 10.11 14.88
CA MET A 1 -5.55 10.44 16.15
C MET A 1 -7.02 10.72 15.89
N ILE A 2 -7.92 10.25 16.75
CA ILE A 2 -9.35 10.55 16.69
C ILE A 2 -9.65 11.34 17.97
N TRP A 3 -10.11 12.57 17.82
CA TRP A 3 -10.50 13.43 18.94
C TRP A 3 -12.02 13.40 19.10
N PRO A 4 -12.57 13.79 20.27
CA PRO A 4 -14.00 13.71 20.55
C PRO A 4 -14.88 14.43 19.50
N GLU A 5 -14.36 15.47 18.86
CA GLU A 5 -15.06 16.28 17.87
C GLU A 5 -15.11 15.61 16.49
N HIS A 6 -14.24 14.64 16.22
CA HIS A 6 -14.11 13.98 14.91
C HIS A 6 -15.15 12.86 14.71
N LYS A 7 -16.44 13.22 14.67
CA LYS A 7 -17.56 12.27 14.53
C LYS A 7 -17.39 11.34 13.31
N GLU A 8 -17.09 11.89 12.14
CA GLU A 8 -16.91 11.10 10.90
C GLU A 8 -15.73 10.10 10.97
N ARG A 9 -14.64 10.49 11.66
CA ARG A 9 -13.49 9.59 11.83
C ARG A 9 -13.79 8.48 12.83
N LEU A 10 -14.59 8.78 13.85
CA LEU A 10 -15.07 7.77 14.79
C LEU A 10 -15.98 6.76 14.07
N GLU A 11 -16.92 7.22 13.24
CA GLU A 11 -17.79 6.35 12.45
C GLU A 11 -17.01 5.47 11.46
N THR A 12 -16.01 6.04 10.78
CA THR A 12 -15.10 5.28 9.91
C THR A 12 -14.32 4.23 10.70
N PHE A 13 -13.79 4.60 11.86
CA PHE A 13 -13.05 3.67 12.73
C PHE A 13 -13.93 2.52 13.22
N GLU A 14 -15.15 2.80 13.68
CA GLU A 14 -16.09 1.77 14.10
C GLU A 14 -16.44 0.81 12.96
N SER A 15 -16.59 1.34 11.75
CA SER A 15 -16.82 0.53 10.55
C SER A 15 -15.61 -0.35 10.22
N ALA A 16 -14.39 0.18 10.32
CA ALA A 16 -13.16 -0.59 10.15
C ALA A 16 -13.01 -1.69 11.22
N VAL A 17 -13.38 -1.42 12.48
CA VAL A 17 -13.38 -2.41 13.57
C VAL A 17 -14.37 -3.54 13.28
N LYS A 18 -15.54 -3.25 12.70
CA LYS A 18 -16.49 -4.29 12.27
C LYS A 18 -15.86 -5.20 11.20
N GLN A 19 -15.20 -4.62 10.20
CA GLN A 19 -14.50 -5.40 9.16
C GLN A 19 -13.37 -6.24 9.74
N LEU A 20 -12.57 -5.67 10.65
CA LEU A 20 -11.49 -6.38 11.35
C LEU A 20 -12.01 -7.60 12.12
N ARG A 21 -13.19 -7.51 12.73
CA ARG A 21 -13.81 -8.64 13.46
C ARG A 21 -14.37 -9.71 12.54
N LEU A 22 -14.88 -9.33 11.37
CA LEU A 22 -15.38 -10.28 10.37
C LEU A 22 -14.25 -11.07 9.73
N THR A 23 -13.18 -10.40 9.36
CA THR A 23 -12.02 -10.99 8.66
C THR A 23 -10.72 -10.46 9.27
N PRO A 24 -10.30 -10.97 10.44
CA PRO A 24 -9.07 -10.51 11.07
C PRO A 24 -7.86 -10.86 10.19
N PRO A 25 -7.01 -9.89 9.82
CA PRO A 25 -5.79 -10.17 9.09
C PRO A 25 -4.79 -10.87 10.01
N LYS A 26 -3.85 -11.59 9.42
CA LYS A 26 -2.67 -12.09 10.14
C LYS A 26 -1.77 -10.90 10.50
N LEU A 27 -1.58 -10.65 11.79
CA LEU A 27 -0.64 -9.65 12.28
C LEU A 27 0.74 -10.29 12.46
N ILE A 28 1.78 -9.62 11.97
CA ILE A 28 3.18 -10.05 12.07
C ILE A 28 3.96 -8.90 12.69
N GLU A 29 4.62 -9.15 13.81
CA GLU A 29 5.49 -8.17 14.48
C GLU A 29 6.89 -8.18 13.87
N GLY A 30 7.42 -6.99 13.57
CA GLY A 30 8.79 -6.79 13.11
C GLY A 30 8.93 -5.63 12.14
N ASP A 31 10.11 -5.52 11.52
CA ASP A 31 10.38 -4.50 10.51
C ASP A 31 9.75 -4.91 9.17
N GLY A 32 8.78 -4.10 8.70
CA GLY A 32 8.01 -4.40 7.50
C GLY A 32 8.83 -4.46 6.22
N VAL A 33 9.91 -3.65 6.12
CA VAL A 33 10.81 -3.71 4.95
C VAL A 33 11.72 -4.92 5.07
N ALA A 34 12.28 -5.20 6.25
CA ALA A 34 13.15 -6.35 6.48
C ALA A 34 12.44 -7.68 6.17
N LEU A 35 11.20 -7.82 6.64
CA LEU A 35 10.40 -9.05 6.55
C LEU A 35 9.72 -9.26 5.19
N LEU A 36 9.64 -8.23 4.34
CA LEU A 36 8.84 -8.24 3.10
C LEU A 36 9.14 -9.45 2.20
N SER A 37 10.42 -9.72 1.92
CA SER A 37 10.81 -10.80 1.01
C SER A 37 10.46 -12.18 1.55
N GLU A 38 10.55 -12.39 2.87
CA GLU A 38 10.18 -13.68 3.48
C GLU A 38 8.66 -13.87 3.48
N ILE A 39 7.90 -12.83 3.86
CA ILE A 39 6.43 -12.88 3.83
C ILE A 39 5.92 -13.15 2.42
N ALA A 40 6.52 -12.53 1.40
CA ALA A 40 6.11 -12.72 0.01
C ALA A 40 6.31 -14.16 -0.50
N LYS A 41 7.26 -14.92 0.05
CA LYS A 41 7.50 -16.33 -0.31
C LYS A 41 6.40 -17.25 0.23
N ASP A 42 5.82 -16.93 1.37
CA ASP A 42 4.78 -17.72 2.04
C ASP A 42 3.39 -17.54 1.39
N ILE A 43 3.21 -16.52 0.55
CA ILE A 43 1.94 -16.25 -0.14
C ILE A 43 1.78 -17.21 -1.33
N PRO A 44 0.60 -17.85 -1.51
CA PRO A 44 0.32 -18.75 -2.64
C PRO A 44 0.70 -18.14 -4.00
N LYS A 45 1.29 -18.93 -4.91
CA LYS A 45 1.85 -18.41 -6.18
C LYS A 45 0.79 -17.98 -7.20
N ASP A 46 -0.44 -18.46 -7.05
CA ASP A 46 -1.60 -18.18 -7.90
C ASP A 46 -2.34 -16.89 -7.53
N THR A 47 -1.88 -16.16 -6.51
CA THR A 47 -2.42 -14.85 -6.15
C THR A 47 -1.52 -13.71 -6.65
N THR A 48 -2.05 -12.50 -6.69
CA THR A 48 -1.24 -11.29 -6.89
C THR A 48 -0.92 -10.66 -5.55
N ILE A 49 0.33 -10.21 -5.35
CA ILE A 49 0.71 -9.51 -4.12
C ILE A 49 0.40 -8.02 -4.27
N CYS A 50 -0.26 -7.44 -3.28
CA CYS A 50 -0.43 -5.98 -3.15
C CYS A 50 0.32 -5.50 -1.90
N ILE A 51 1.33 -4.67 -2.11
CA ILE A 51 2.09 -4.00 -1.04
C ILE A 51 1.50 -2.60 -0.91
N PHE A 52 0.89 -2.31 0.24
CA PHE A 52 0.16 -1.07 0.47
C PHE A 52 0.63 -0.35 1.73
N TYR A 53 0.88 0.94 1.62
CA TYR A 53 1.05 1.85 2.74
C TYR A 53 0.77 3.28 2.31
N THR A 54 0.22 4.10 3.21
CA THR A 54 0.06 5.54 2.96
C THR A 54 0.54 6.34 4.15
N HIS A 55 1.04 7.54 3.88
CA HIS A 55 1.52 8.54 4.83
C HIS A 55 2.67 8.11 5.76
N VAL A 56 3.28 6.94 5.52
CA VAL A 56 4.41 6.41 6.31
C VAL A 56 5.77 6.64 5.64
N ALA A 57 5.85 6.61 4.31
CA ALA A 57 7.15 6.66 3.63
C ALA A 57 7.92 7.96 3.85
N ASN A 58 7.25 9.09 4.11
CA ASN A 58 7.94 10.34 4.46
C ASN A 58 8.72 10.28 5.78
N GLN A 59 8.43 9.29 6.64
CA GLN A 59 9.16 9.03 7.90
C GLN A 59 10.31 8.03 7.71
N MET A 60 10.44 7.42 6.52
CA MET A 60 11.50 6.46 6.24
C MET A 60 12.79 7.18 5.81
N PRO A 61 13.96 6.79 6.36
CA PRO A 61 15.24 7.19 5.80
C PRO A 61 15.38 6.77 4.33
N SER A 62 16.16 7.53 3.56
CA SER A 62 16.32 7.31 2.11
C SER A 62 16.86 5.92 1.78
N GLU A 63 17.71 5.35 2.62
CA GLU A 63 18.22 3.98 2.50
C GLU A 63 17.12 2.93 2.64
N VAL A 64 16.18 3.12 3.58
CA VAL A 64 15.05 2.22 3.80
C VAL A 64 14.08 2.27 2.61
N LYS A 65 13.84 3.47 2.06
CA LYS A 65 13.07 3.64 0.82
C LYS A 65 13.66 2.86 -0.35
N ARG A 66 14.99 2.96 -0.55
CA ARG A 66 15.71 2.21 -1.59
C ARG A 66 15.65 0.71 -1.35
N GLU A 67 15.80 0.26 -0.11
CA GLU A 67 15.69 -1.15 0.24
C GLU A 67 14.28 -1.69 -0.08
N LEU A 68 13.23 -0.96 0.31
CA LEU A 68 11.85 -1.31 0.01
C LEU A 68 11.63 -1.46 -1.50
N MET A 69 12.04 -0.47 -2.30
CA MET A 69 11.92 -0.55 -3.76
C MET A 69 12.71 -1.72 -4.36
N SER A 70 13.92 -2.00 -3.85
CA SER A 70 14.70 -3.15 -4.29
C SER A 70 13.96 -4.47 -4.03
N LYS A 71 13.33 -4.62 -2.86
CA LYS A 71 12.58 -5.83 -2.52
C LYS A 71 11.30 -5.97 -3.33
N VAL A 72 10.57 -4.88 -3.55
CA VAL A 72 9.39 -4.86 -4.44
C VAL A 72 9.77 -5.33 -5.84
N ASN A 73 10.87 -4.80 -6.39
CA ASN A 73 11.38 -5.20 -7.71
C ASN A 73 11.81 -6.67 -7.74
N GLU A 74 12.51 -7.15 -6.72
CA GLU A 74 12.91 -8.56 -6.62
C GLU A 74 11.70 -9.49 -6.62
N ILE A 75 10.64 -9.14 -5.88
CA ILE A 75 9.37 -9.90 -5.87
C ILE A 75 8.74 -9.88 -7.27
N GLY A 76 8.72 -8.72 -7.93
CA GLY A 76 8.20 -8.54 -9.29
C GLY A 76 8.91 -9.36 -10.37
N THR A 77 10.17 -9.80 -10.14
CA THR A 77 10.85 -10.74 -11.05
C THR A 77 10.31 -12.17 -10.96
N LYS A 78 9.60 -12.51 -9.88
CA LYS A 78 9.14 -13.88 -9.56
C LYS A 78 7.64 -14.06 -9.75
N ARG A 79 6.86 -12.99 -9.63
CA ARG A 79 5.39 -13.00 -9.70
C ARG A 79 4.85 -11.59 -9.87
N ASP A 80 3.59 -11.50 -10.26
CA ASP A 80 2.91 -10.20 -10.37
C ASP A 80 2.78 -9.53 -8.99
N VAL A 81 3.13 -8.25 -8.93
CA VAL A 81 3.06 -7.44 -7.71
C VAL A 81 2.56 -6.03 -8.03
N PHE A 82 1.70 -5.52 -7.16
CA PHE A 82 1.29 -4.12 -7.12
C PHE A 82 1.87 -3.44 -5.89
N HIS A 83 2.35 -2.22 -6.07
CA HIS A 83 2.88 -1.37 -5.01
C HIS A 83 2.07 -0.08 -4.97
N ILE A 84 1.28 0.08 -3.90
CA ILE A 84 0.26 1.13 -3.77
C ILE A 84 0.68 2.05 -2.62
N TYR A 85 1.07 3.28 -2.95
CA TYR A 85 1.72 4.14 -1.99
C TYR A 85 1.59 5.64 -2.29
N ASN A 86 1.86 6.46 -1.28
CA ASN A 86 2.19 7.88 -1.43
C ASN A 86 3.41 8.22 -0.55
N ASN A 87 3.90 9.46 -0.63
CA ASN A 87 4.98 9.97 0.23
C ASN A 87 6.36 9.28 0.05
N MET A 88 6.58 8.60 -1.08
CA MET A 88 7.91 8.06 -1.44
C MET A 88 8.81 9.18 -1.96
N ASP A 89 8.49 9.73 -3.13
CA ASP A 89 9.22 10.82 -3.78
C ASP A 89 8.37 12.10 -3.89
N ASP A 90 7.04 11.96 -3.95
CA ASP A 90 6.07 13.04 -3.92
C ASP A 90 4.88 12.70 -2.99
N GLN A 91 3.89 13.58 -2.92
CA GLN A 91 2.70 13.42 -2.07
C GLN A 91 1.52 12.70 -2.75
N LYS A 92 1.68 12.30 -4.02
CA LYS A 92 0.59 11.72 -4.81
C LYS A 92 0.43 10.24 -4.51
N LEU A 93 -0.77 9.73 -4.78
CA LEU A 93 -1.07 8.31 -4.75
C LEU A 93 -0.59 7.66 -6.03
N HIS A 94 0.22 6.62 -5.88
CA HIS A 94 0.74 5.80 -6.96
C HIS A 94 0.24 4.37 -6.84
N VAL A 95 0.00 3.74 -7.99
CA VAL A 95 -0.27 2.32 -8.16
C VAL A 95 0.72 1.80 -9.19
N ASP A 96 1.82 1.27 -8.69
CA ASP A 96 2.85 0.68 -9.51
C ASP A 96 2.56 -0.80 -9.68
N SER A 97 2.86 -1.34 -10.85
CA SER A 97 2.65 -2.74 -11.18
C SER A 97 3.89 -3.33 -11.83
N ILE A 98 4.26 -4.54 -11.44
CA ILE A 98 5.22 -5.36 -12.17
C ILE A 98 4.47 -6.61 -12.58
N ILE A 99 4.11 -6.70 -13.87
CA ILE A 99 3.31 -7.80 -14.43
C ILE A 99 4.13 -8.47 -15.52
N ASN A 100 4.30 -9.79 -15.44
CA ASN A 100 5.18 -10.54 -16.35
C ASN A 100 6.59 -9.91 -16.48
N GLY A 101 7.11 -9.38 -15.37
CA GLY A 101 8.41 -8.69 -15.31
C GLY A 101 8.43 -7.27 -15.90
N ALA A 102 7.31 -6.75 -16.43
CA ALA A 102 7.22 -5.40 -16.96
C ALA A 102 6.71 -4.42 -15.89
N ALA A 103 7.56 -3.47 -15.50
CA ALA A 103 7.23 -2.44 -14.54
C ALA A 103 6.45 -1.27 -15.19
N ARG A 104 5.44 -0.77 -14.49
CA ARG A 104 4.67 0.43 -14.84
C ARG A 104 4.39 1.22 -13.58
N THR A 105 4.55 2.54 -13.65
CA THR A 105 4.22 3.47 -12.57
C THR A 105 3.00 4.27 -13.00
N ASN A 106 1.99 4.33 -12.13
CA ASN A 106 0.78 5.11 -12.40
C ASN A 106 0.47 6.02 -11.22
N THR A 107 0.55 7.32 -11.44
CA THR A 107 -0.01 8.29 -10.50
C THR A 107 -1.53 8.32 -10.66
N VAL A 108 -2.25 7.88 -9.63
CA VAL A 108 -3.71 7.71 -9.67
C VAL A 108 -4.46 8.83 -8.94
N GLY A 109 -3.79 9.73 -8.22
CA GLY A 109 -4.50 10.80 -7.56
C GLY A 109 -3.73 11.58 -6.52
N GLU A 110 -4.38 12.58 -5.95
CA GLU A 110 -3.94 13.25 -4.73
C GLU A 110 -4.59 12.60 -3.50
N THR A 111 -4.03 12.87 -2.32
CA THR A 111 -4.54 12.35 -1.05
C THR A 111 -4.65 13.46 -0.04
N ASP A 112 -5.71 13.43 0.75
CA ASP A 112 -5.77 14.25 1.95
C ASP A 112 -4.80 13.71 3.01
N GLY A 113 -3.98 14.58 3.60
CA GLY A 113 -3.01 14.21 4.64
C GLY A 113 -3.61 13.59 5.91
N HIS A 114 -4.94 13.69 6.09
CA HIS A 114 -5.67 13.06 7.19
C HIS A 114 -6.56 11.90 6.73
N ALA A 115 -6.34 11.40 5.52
CA ALA A 115 -7.07 10.31 4.89
C ALA A 115 -8.59 10.53 4.79
N ARG A 116 -9.03 11.80 4.65
CA ARG A 116 -10.45 12.13 4.46
C ARG A 116 -10.96 11.79 3.06
N TRP A 117 -10.10 11.93 2.07
CA TRP A 117 -10.39 11.66 0.67
C TRP A 117 -9.10 11.32 -0.08
N PHE A 118 -9.25 10.67 -1.23
CA PHE A 118 -8.21 10.50 -2.23
C PHE A 118 -8.88 10.55 -3.61
N ASP A 119 -8.15 11.05 -4.61
CA ASP A 119 -8.61 10.93 -5.99
C ASP A 119 -8.34 9.54 -6.53
N TRP A 120 -9.19 9.10 -7.46
CA TRP A 120 -9.04 7.81 -8.14
C TRP A 120 -9.15 7.98 -9.65
N ASN A 121 -8.11 8.59 -10.20
CA ASN A 121 -7.94 8.88 -11.62
C ASN A 121 -7.27 7.70 -12.31
N LEU A 122 -8.03 6.60 -12.48
CA LEU A 122 -7.61 5.52 -13.36
C LEU A 122 -7.78 5.93 -14.82
N PRO A 123 -6.84 5.55 -15.72
CA PRO A 123 -7.05 5.72 -17.15
C PRO A 123 -8.32 4.97 -17.61
N GLU A 124 -9.04 5.53 -18.59
CA GLU A 124 -10.40 5.08 -18.98
C GLU A 124 -10.49 3.59 -19.33
N ASN A 125 -9.39 2.97 -19.74
CA ASN A 125 -9.30 1.55 -20.08
C ASN A 125 -9.26 0.59 -18.86
N VAL A 126 -9.31 1.10 -17.63
CA VAL A 126 -9.27 0.29 -16.38
C VAL A 126 -10.59 0.39 -15.58
N ARG A 127 -11.56 1.21 -16.02
CA ARG A 127 -12.90 1.23 -15.40
C ARG A 127 -13.68 0.00 -15.87
N MET A 128 -13.78 -1.01 -15.00
CA MET A 128 -14.69 -2.15 -15.16
C MET A 128 -16.15 -1.71 -15.19
#